data_AF-A0A673JWH2-F1
#
_entry.id   AF-A0A673JWH2-F1
#
_cell.length_a   1.000
_cell.length_b   1.000
_cell.length_c   1.000
_cell.angle_alpha   90.00
_cell.angle_beta   90.00
_cell.angle_gamma   90.00
#
_symmetry.space_group_name_H-M   'P 1'
#
loop_
_entity.id
_entity.type
_entity.pdbx_description
1 polymer ?
#
loop_
_entity_poly.entity_id
_entity_poly.type
_entity_poly.pdbx_seq_one_letter_code
_entity_poly.pdbx_strand_id
1 'polypeptide(L)'
;MYVCVCVYVYIYIHTPCYVYCVRLTETCHLHLCIVALLLVLTAFIVLISYKCRCTRKGPKIRYKDVQKLEIKPKHPYCQEKMIFVTMENVSRFKGQEYCLHPRLQSTKNLVKWFKIWKDKHR
;
A
#
# COMPACT_ATOMS: atom_id res chain seq x y z
N MET A 1 0.88 -40.27 14.52
CA MET A 1 1.92 -39.29 14.15
C MET A 1 1.34 -37.88 14.31
N TYR A 2 2.02 -37.00 15.04
CA TYR A 2 1.65 -35.58 15.13
C TYR A 2 2.37 -34.82 14.02
N VAL A 3 1.67 -34.01 13.25
CA VAL A 3 2.29 -33.10 12.28
C VAL A 3 2.15 -31.70 12.84
N CYS A 4 3.29 -31.12 13.24
CA CYS A 4 3.38 -29.73 13.63
C CYS A 4 3.52 -28.90 12.35
N VAL A 5 2.54 -28.03 12.06
CA VAL A 5 2.60 -27.12 10.91
C VAL A 5 2.92 -25.73 11.43
N CYS A 6 4.13 -25.24 11.12
CA CYS A 6 4.51 -23.86 11.40
C CYS A 6 3.87 -22.95 10.35
N VAL A 7 2.81 -22.25 10.70
CA VAL A 7 2.17 -21.26 9.82
C VAL A 7 2.84 -19.91 10.05
N TYR A 8 3.69 -19.49 9.11
CA TYR A 8 4.28 -18.16 9.09
C TYR A 8 3.23 -17.13 8.66
N VAL A 9 2.59 -16.47 9.63
CA VAL A 9 1.70 -15.34 9.37
C VAL A 9 2.54 -14.09 9.16
N TYR A 10 2.89 -13.79 7.90
CA TYR A 10 3.63 -12.58 7.47
C TYR A 10 2.83 -11.27 7.57
N ILE A 11 1.86 -11.20 8.48
CA ILE A 11 1.01 -10.04 8.68
C ILE A 11 1.54 -9.30 9.89
N TYR A 12 2.34 -8.26 9.62
CA TYR A 12 3.01 -7.35 10.54
C TYR A 12 4.42 -7.74 10.99
N ILE A 13 5.33 -6.79 10.75
CA ILE A 13 6.70 -6.72 11.24
C ILE A 13 6.70 -7.04 12.73
N HIS A 14 7.51 -8.03 13.14
CA HIS A 14 7.76 -8.52 14.51
C HIS A 14 6.78 -9.61 15.05
N THR A 15 7.21 -10.88 14.92
CA THR A 15 6.86 -12.14 15.65
C THR A 15 5.70 -12.14 16.68
N PRO A 16 4.86 -13.19 16.71
CA PRO A 16 5.30 -14.54 17.12
C PRO A 16 4.95 -15.68 16.15
N CYS A 17 5.78 -16.72 16.19
CA CYS A 17 5.61 -17.99 15.49
C CYS A 17 4.58 -18.83 16.26
N TYR A 18 3.40 -19.09 15.68
CA TYR A 18 2.41 -19.98 16.30
C TYR A 18 2.64 -21.42 15.80
N VAL A 19 3.12 -22.28 16.68
CA VAL A 19 3.31 -23.72 16.42
C VAL A 19 2.00 -24.43 16.73
N TYR A 20 1.27 -24.85 15.69
CA TYR A 20 0.08 -25.68 15.85
C TYR A 20 0.47 -27.15 15.62
N CYS A 21 0.31 -27.99 16.65
CA CYS A 21 0.51 -29.44 16.57
C CYS A 21 -0.84 -30.16 16.71
N VAL A 22 -1.30 -30.84 15.66
CA VAL A 22 -2.60 -31.53 15.66
C VAL A 22 -2.43 -33.01 15.28
N ARG A 23 -3.17 -33.89 15.98
CA ARG A 23 -3.10 -35.36 15.91
C ARG A 23 -3.92 -35.87 14.71
N LEU A 24 -3.32 -36.74 13.88
CA LEU A 24 -3.85 -37.15 12.57
C LEU A 24 -4.68 -38.45 12.67
N THR A 25 -6.00 -38.37 12.49
CA THR A 25 -6.86 -39.49 12.04
C THR A 25 -8.17 -38.93 11.42
N GLU A 26 -8.44 -39.30 10.15
CA GLU A 26 -9.68 -39.12 9.35
C GLU A 26 -10.07 -37.74 8.78
N THR A 27 -9.47 -36.63 9.18
CA THR A 27 -9.88 -35.26 8.76
C THR A 27 -9.07 -34.63 7.61
N CYS A 28 -8.21 -35.40 6.93
CA CYS A 28 -7.18 -34.89 6.01
C CYS A 28 -7.74 -34.13 4.80
N HIS A 29 -8.86 -34.57 4.21
CA HIS A 29 -9.50 -33.88 3.07
C HIS A 29 -10.13 -32.55 3.48
N LEU A 30 -10.82 -32.50 4.62
CA LEU A 30 -11.47 -31.28 5.11
C LEU A 30 -10.44 -30.21 5.48
N HIS A 31 -9.33 -30.62 6.12
CA HIS A 31 -8.24 -29.70 6.46
C HIS A 31 -7.51 -29.14 5.23
N LEU A 32 -7.28 -29.96 4.20
CA LEU A 32 -6.67 -29.51 2.94
C LEU A 32 -7.57 -28.47 2.25
N CYS A 33 -8.88 -28.68 2.26
CA CYS A 33 -9.86 -27.73 1.74
C CYS A 33 -9.86 -26.42 2.54
N ILE A 34 -9.80 -26.47 3.87
CA ILE A 34 -9.77 -25.26 4.71
C ILE A 34 -8.50 -24.45 4.45
N VAL A 35 -7.33 -25.09 4.37
CA VAL A 35 -6.06 -24.41 4.07
C VAL A 35 -6.08 -23.80 2.67
N ALA A 36 -6.58 -24.52 1.66
CA ALA A 36 -6.73 -24.00 0.30
C ALA A 36 -7.67 -22.78 0.27
N LEU A 37 -8.81 -22.83 0.98
CA LEU A 37 -9.77 -21.72 1.04
C LEU A 37 -9.16 -20.48 1.73
N LEU A 38 -8.42 -20.67 2.83
CA LEU A 38 -7.70 -19.59 3.50
C LEU A 38 -6.60 -18.97 2.61
N LEU A 39 -5.88 -19.78 1.83
CA LEU A 39 -4.89 -19.30 0.87
C LEU A 39 -5.53 -18.45 -0.24
N VAL A 40 -6.68 -18.87 -0.77
CA VAL A 40 -7.42 -18.11 -1.79
C VAL A 40 -7.94 -16.77 -1.22
N LEU A 41 -8.50 -16.78 -0.01
CA LEU A 41 -8.98 -15.56 0.65
C LEU A 41 -7.85 -14.57 0.93
N THR A 42 -6.71 -15.05 1.46
CA THR A 42 -5.55 -14.19 1.73
C THR A 42 -4.95 -13.60 0.45
N ALA A 43 -4.84 -14.40 -0.62
CA ALA A 43 -4.44 -13.91 -1.94
C ALA A 43 -5.39 -12.80 -2.43
N PHE A 44 -6.70 -12.98 -2.33
CA PHE A 44 -7.68 -11.99 -2.76
C PHE A 44 -7.57 -10.66 -1.98
N ILE A 45 -7.38 -10.72 -0.66
CA ILE A 45 -7.20 -9.54 0.20
C ILE A 45 -5.90 -8.79 -0.15
N VAL A 46 -4.79 -9.52 -0.36
CA VAL A 46 -3.52 -8.93 -0.82
C VAL A 46 -3.72 -8.29 -2.19
N LEU A 47 -4.50 -8.92 -3.06
CA LEU A 47 -4.76 -8.40 -4.40
C LEU A 47 -5.51 -7.06 -4.36
N ILE A 48 -6.54 -6.94 -3.52
CA ILE A 48 -7.27 -5.68 -3.36
C ILE A 48 -6.37 -4.60 -2.74
N SER A 49 -5.54 -5.00 -1.77
CA SER A 49 -4.67 -4.09 -1.03
C SER A 49 -3.55 -3.48 -1.89
N TYR A 50 -3.03 -4.17 -2.91
CA TYR A 50 -2.02 -3.58 -3.80
C TYR A 50 -2.62 -2.50 -4.70
N LYS A 51 -3.88 -2.65 -5.13
CA LYS A 51 -4.51 -1.69 -6.06
C LYS A 51 -4.62 -0.30 -5.44
N CYS A 52 -4.85 -0.23 -4.12
CA CYS A 52 -4.95 1.03 -3.40
C CYS A 52 -3.61 1.73 -3.16
N ARG A 53 -2.47 1.02 -3.24
CA ARG A 53 -1.16 1.59 -2.90
C ARG A 53 -0.49 2.23 -4.10
N CYS A 54 0.30 3.26 -3.84
CA CYS A 54 1.22 3.85 -4.81
C CYS A 54 2.65 3.39 -4.55
N THR A 55 3.50 3.48 -5.57
CA THR A 55 4.91 3.05 -5.49
C THR A 55 5.59 3.70 -4.29
N ARG A 56 6.26 2.91 -3.44
CA ARG A 56 6.86 3.41 -2.19
C ARG A 56 7.99 4.41 -2.39
N LYS A 57 8.68 4.37 -3.54
CA LYS A 57 9.75 5.31 -3.89
C LYS A 57 9.31 6.12 -5.11
N GLY A 58 8.96 7.38 -4.88
CA GLY A 58 8.66 8.35 -5.94
C GLY A 58 9.89 9.17 -6.34
N PRO A 59 9.86 9.86 -7.49
CA PRO A 59 10.90 10.81 -7.86
C PRO A 59 11.00 11.97 -6.86
N LYS A 60 12.18 12.57 -6.73
CA LYS A 60 12.41 13.73 -5.88
C LYS A 60 11.84 14.99 -6.56
N ILE A 61 10.55 15.23 -6.34
CA ILE A 61 9.82 16.39 -6.86
C ILE A 61 10.08 17.62 -5.97
N ARG A 62 10.34 18.79 -6.57
CA ARG A 62 10.40 20.07 -5.86
C ARG A 62 9.03 20.73 -5.90
N TYR A 63 8.67 21.46 -4.85
CA TYR A 63 7.36 22.14 -4.76
C TYR A 63 7.13 23.21 -5.85
N LYS A 64 8.19 23.77 -6.41
CA LYS A 64 8.12 24.78 -7.49
C LYS A 64 7.68 24.21 -8.83
N ASP A 65 7.98 22.93 -9.06
CA ASP A 65 7.70 22.26 -10.34
C ASP A 65 6.26 21.69 -10.36
N VAL A 66 5.52 21.85 -9.25
CA VAL A 66 4.16 21.33 -9.08
C VAL A 66 3.17 22.37 -9.57
N GLN A 67 2.41 22.02 -10.60
CA GLN A 67 1.33 22.87 -11.09
C GLN A 67 0.05 22.70 -10.25
N LYS A 68 -0.30 21.43 -9.97
CA LYS A 68 -1.53 21.08 -9.25
C LYS A 68 -1.27 19.93 -8.28
N LEU A 69 -1.81 20.07 -7.07
CA LEU A 69 -1.82 19.03 -6.05
C LEU A 69 -3.27 18.67 -5.73
N GLU A 70 -3.64 17.42 -5.96
CA GLU A 70 -4.96 16.87 -5.68
C GLU A 70 -4.87 15.76 -4.63
N ILE A 71 -5.78 15.77 -3.66
CA ILE A 71 -5.88 14.72 -2.65
C ILE A 71 -7.13 13.92 -2.98
N LYS A 72 -6.96 12.80 -3.67
CA LYS A 72 -8.04 11.92 -4.12
C LYS A 72 -7.70 10.45 -3.83
N PRO A 73 -8.68 9.59 -3.58
CA PRO A 73 -8.41 8.15 -3.49
C PRO A 73 -8.01 7.62 -4.88
N LYS A 74 -7.13 6.60 -4.91
CA LYS A 74 -6.70 5.97 -6.17
C LYS A 74 -7.81 5.14 -6.82
N HIS A 75 -8.72 4.62 -6.02
CA HIS A 75 -9.92 3.90 -6.47
C HIS A 75 -11.07 4.17 -5.50
N PRO A 76 -12.34 4.13 -5.93
CA PRO A 76 -13.50 4.42 -5.08
C PRO A 76 -13.61 3.51 -3.84
N TYR A 77 -13.12 2.27 -3.90
CA TYR A 77 -13.12 1.35 -2.77
C TYR A 77 -11.98 1.60 -1.77
N CYS A 78 -11.03 2.48 -2.09
CA CYS A 78 -9.89 2.77 -1.22
C CYS A 78 -10.25 3.90 -0.25
N GLN A 79 -10.32 3.57 1.04
CA GLN A 79 -10.53 4.53 2.12
C GLN A 79 -9.36 5.51 2.28
N GLU A 80 -8.12 5.04 2.00
CA GLU A 80 -6.91 5.85 2.18
C GLU A 80 -6.74 6.86 1.02
N LYS A 81 -6.73 8.14 1.35
CA LYS A 81 -6.53 9.23 0.38
C LYS A 81 -5.08 9.26 -0.08
N MET A 82 -4.86 9.37 -1.38
CA MET A 82 -3.54 9.49 -1.98
C MET A 82 -3.31 10.91 -2.48
N ILE A 83 -2.05 11.29 -2.67
CA ILE A 83 -1.68 12.62 -3.15
C ILE A 83 -1.23 12.48 -4.59
N PHE A 84 -1.98 13.10 -5.49
CA PHE A 84 -1.67 13.16 -6.90
C PHE A 84 -1.07 14.52 -7.23
N VAL A 85 0.08 14.48 -7.89
CA VAL A 85 0.86 15.68 -8.20
C VAL A 85 1.03 15.77 -9.71
N THR A 86 0.52 16.84 -10.30
CA THR A 86 0.73 17.17 -11.71
C THR A 86 1.92 18.11 -11.83
N MET A 87 2.90 17.71 -12.62
CA MET A 87 4.09 18.53 -12.87
C MET A 87 3.81 19.59 -13.94
N GLU A 88 4.48 20.73 -13.83
CA GLU A 88 4.44 21.76 -14.84
C GLU A 88 5.22 21.34 -16.11
N ASN A 89 4.77 21.82 -17.28
CA ASN A 89 5.31 21.44 -18.59
C ASN A 89 6.77 21.85 -18.83
N VAL A 90 7.34 22.70 -17.97
CA VAL A 90 8.76 23.12 -17.99
C VAL A 90 9.68 22.17 -17.23
N SER A 91 9.12 21.23 -16.45
CA SER A 91 9.91 20.27 -15.68
C SER A 91 10.39 19.10 -16.53
N ARG A 92 11.45 18.41 -16.08
CA ARG A 92 11.96 17.17 -16.71
C ARG A 92 10.91 16.05 -16.82
N PHE A 93 9.80 16.16 -16.10
CA PHE A 93 8.73 15.17 -16.01
C PHE A 93 7.41 15.69 -16.62
N LYS A 94 7.54 16.31 -17.80
CA LYS A 94 6.46 16.97 -18.56
C LYS A 94 5.17 16.15 -18.58
N GLY A 95 4.06 16.79 -18.17
CA GLY A 95 2.69 16.29 -18.38
C GLY A 95 2.30 15.02 -17.62
N GLN A 96 3.12 14.54 -16.67
CA GLN A 96 2.83 13.31 -15.93
C GLN A 96 2.20 13.60 -14.56
N GLU A 97 1.18 12.83 -14.22
CA GLU A 97 0.60 12.78 -12.89
C GLU A 97 1.30 11.69 -12.06
N TYR A 98 1.89 12.10 -10.93
CA TYR A 98 2.54 11.19 -10.00
C TYR A 98 1.67 10.94 -8.78
N CYS A 99 1.50 9.66 -8.43
CA CYS A 99 0.89 9.30 -7.15
C CYS A 99 1.96 9.16 -6.05
N LEU A 100 1.74 9.85 -4.94
CA LEU A 100 2.59 9.82 -3.75
C LEU A 100 1.80 9.29 -2.53
N HIS A 101 2.46 8.47 -1.72
CA HIS A 101 1.87 7.92 -0.50
C HIS A 101 1.96 8.95 0.65
N PRO A 102 0.86 9.25 1.37
CA PRO A 102 0.85 10.25 2.46
C PRO A 102 1.74 9.92 3.67
N ARG A 103 2.15 8.66 3.83
CA ARG A 103 3.03 8.23 4.93
C ARG A 103 4.48 8.66 4.74
N LEU A 104 4.90 8.97 3.51
CA LEU A 104 6.25 9.42 3.22
C LEU A 104 6.50 10.83 3.75
N GLN A 105 7.58 11.00 4.51
CA GLN A 105 7.92 12.31 5.09
C GLN A 105 8.17 13.38 4.01
N SER A 106 8.79 13.00 2.89
CA SER A 106 8.99 13.88 1.73
C SER A 106 7.67 14.42 1.18
N THR A 107 6.64 13.57 1.10
CA THR A 107 5.31 13.95 0.62
C THR A 107 4.62 14.92 1.58
N LYS A 108 4.71 14.70 2.90
CA LYS A 108 4.19 15.64 3.90
C LYS A 108 4.85 17.01 3.79
N ASN A 109 6.17 17.03 3.65
CA ASN A 109 6.94 18.26 3.46
C ASN A 109 6.55 18.96 2.16
N LEU A 110 6.40 18.21 1.05
CA LEU A 110 5.98 18.74 -0.24
C LEU A 110 4.61 19.44 -0.13
N VAL A 111 3.61 18.78 0.47
CA VAL A 111 2.27 19.37 0.68
C VAL A 111 2.35 20.64 1.52
N LYS A 112 3.11 20.61 2.63
CA LYS A 112 3.28 21.76 3.52
C LYS A 112 3.90 22.96 2.77
N TRP A 113 5.02 22.74 2.09
CA TRP A 113 5.72 23.82 1.36
C TRP A 113 4.94 24.32 0.15
N PHE A 114 4.25 23.43 -0.58
CA PHE A 114 3.40 23.81 -1.69
C PHE A 114 2.24 24.71 -1.22
N LYS A 115 1.61 24.38 -0.08
CA LYS A 115 0.55 25.23 0.50
C LYS A 115 1.07 26.62 0.85
N ILE A 116 2.23 26.72 1.51
CA ILE A 116 2.83 28.01 1.88
C ILE A 116 3.20 28.84 0.63
N TRP A 117 3.79 28.20 -0.38
CA TRP A 117 4.18 28.88 -1.61
C TRP A 117 2.96 29.40 -2.39
N LYS A 118 1.92 28.56 -2.51
CA LYS A 118 0.67 28.91 -3.18
C LYS A 118 -0.06 30.07 -2.50
N ASP A 119 -0.04 30.10 -1.17
CA ASP A 119 -0.65 31.19 -0.39
C ASP A 119 0.05 32.53 -0.62
N LYS A 120 1.37 32.52 -0.80
CA LYS A 120 2.16 33.73 -1.12
C LYS A 120 2.05 34.19 -2.58
N HIS A 121 1.64 33.32 -3.49
CA HIS A 121 1.49 33.60 -4.94
C HIS A 121 0.01 33.71 -5.35
N ARG A 122 -0.89 33.93 -4.39
CA ARG A 122 -2.33 34.07 -4.63
C ARG A 122 -2.76 35.53 -4.64
#